data_AF-A0A7H4P2T7-F1
#
_entry.id   AF-A0A7H4P2T7-F1
#
_cell.length_a   1.000
_cell.length_b   1.000
_cell.length_c   1.000
_cell.angle_alpha   90.00
_cell.angle_beta   90.00
_cell.angle_gamma   90.00
#
_symmetry.space_group_name_H-M   'P 1'
#
loop_
_entity.id
_entity.type
_entity.pdbx_description
1 polymer ?
#
loop_
_entity_poly.entity_id
_entity_poly.type
_entity_poly.pdbx_seq_one_letter_code
_entity_poly.pdbx_strand_id
1 'polypeptide(L)' 'MDTELTPTQLAIEFLRRDPAALTPAQYLKKLKLLELEFADLMALSSWS' A
#
# COMPACT_ATOMS: atom_id res chain seq x y z
N MET A 1 11.53 17.32 3.65
CA MET A 1 10.27 16.74 4.11
C MET A 1 10.55 15.28 4.36
N ASP A 2 10.67 14.88 5.63
CA ASP A 2 10.64 13.47 5.99
C ASP A 2 9.20 12.99 5.81
N THR A 3 8.85 12.58 4.60
CA THR A 3 7.65 11.80 4.39
C THR A 3 7.97 10.38 4.85
N GLU A 4 7.74 10.14 6.14
CA GLU A 4 7.70 8.79 6.69
C GLU A 4 6.68 7.98 5.85
N LEU A 5 7.19 7.00 5.10
CA LEU A 5 6.40 6.19 4.18
C LEU A 5 5.50 5.26 4.99
N THR A 6 4.24 5.64 5.14
CA THR A 6 3.24 4.78 5.81
C THR A 6 2.82 3.62 4.90
N PRO A 7 2.35 2.49 5.45
CA PRO A 7 1.79 1.39 4.65
C PRO A 7 0.70 1.84 3.67
N THR A 8 -0.16 2.77 4.10
CA THR A 8 -1.21 3.37 3.25
C THR A 8 -0.61 4.12 2.06
N GLN A 9 0.46 4.90 2.27
CA GLN A 9 1.13 5.63 1.19
C GLN A 9 1.78 4.66 0.21
N LEU A 10 2.45 3.62 0.68
CA LEU A 10 3.02 2.56 -0.16
C LEU A 10 1.94 1.88 -1.02
N ALA A 11 0.80 1.54 -0.42
CA ALA A 11 -0.32 0.94 -1.13
C ALA A 11 -0.89 1.85 -2.23
N ILE A 12 -1.03 3.15 -1.96
CA ILE A 12 -1.48 4.14 -2.95
C ILE A 12 -0.46 4.29 -4.10
N GLU A 13 0.82 4.40 -3.78
CA GLU A 13 1.90 4.50 -4.79
C GLU A 13 2.02 3.24 -5.63
N PHE A 14 1.81 2.07 -5.04
CA PHE A 14 1.76 0.79 -5.74
C PHE A 14 0.58 0.77 -6.72
N LEU A 15 -0.63 1.10 -6.27
CA LEU A 15 -1.82 1.11 -7.12
C LEU A 15 -1.78 2.19 -8.20
N ARG A 16 -1.08 3.32 -7.97
CA ARG A 16 -0.89 4.33 -9.01
C ARG A 16 -0.08 3.81 -10.20
N ARG A 17 0.79 2.82 -9.97
CA ARG A 17 1.61 2.17 -11.00
C ARG A 17 0.92 0.93 -11.60
N ASP A 18 -0.21 0.49 -11.06
CA ASP A 18 -0.99 -0.63 -11.60
C ASP A 18 -1.66 -0.18 -12.93
N PRO A 19 -1.34 -0.81 -14.07
CA PRO A 19 -1.94 -0.45 -15.37
C PRO A 19 -3.40 -0.87 -15.49
N ALA A 20 -3.95 -1.63 -14.53
CA ALA A 20 -5.35 -2.05 -14.56
C ALA A 20 -6.30 -0.87 -14.35
N ALA A 21 -7.31 -0.75 -15.23
CA ALA A 21 -8.42 0.18 -15.05
C ALA A 21 -9.37 -0.35 -13.96
N LEU A 22 -9.07 -0.04 -12.70
CA LEU A 22 -9.88 -0.45 -11.55
C LEU A 22 -11.11 0.45 -11.42
N THR A 23 -12.27 -0.15 -11.19
CA THR A 23 -13.42 0.60 -10.67
C THR A 23 -13.11 1.11 -9.25
N PRO A 24 -13.80 2.15 -8.76
CA PRO A 24 -13.58 2.66 -7.41
C PRO A 24 -13.68 1.57 -6.33
N ALA A 25 -14.64 0.66 -6.44
CA ALA A 25 -14.81 -0.44 -5.49
C ALA A 25 -13.63 -1.44 -5.53
N GLN A 26 -13.12 -1.76 -6.72
CA GLN A 26 -11.96 -2.64 -6.88
C GLN A 26 -10.68 -1.98 -6.35
N TYR A 27 -10.50 -0.67 -6.59
CA TYR A 27 -9.40 0.11 -6.05
C TYR A 27 -9.41 0.07 -4.52
N LEU A 28 -10.54 0.39 -3.89
CA LEU A 28 -10.67 0.40 -2.43
C LEU A 28 -10.44 -0.99 -1.81
N LYS A 29 -10.92 -2.05 -2.47
CA LYS A 29 -10.68 -3.42 -2.01
C LYS A 29 -9.19 -3.78 -2.05
N LYS A 30 -8.51 -3.51 -3.16
CA LYS A 30 -7.07 -3.75 -3.28
C LYS A 30 -6.25 -2.89 -2.32
N LEU A 31 -6.63 -1.63 -2.13
CA LEU A 31 -5.94 -0.70 -1.23
C LEU A 31 -5.87 -1.26 0.20
N LYS A 32 -6.99 -1.74 0.73
CA LYS A 32 -7.04 -2.32 2.08
C LYS A 32 -6.16 -3.57 2.25
N LEU A 33 -6.09 -4.40 1.21
CA LEU A 33 -5.23 -5.60 1.24
C LEU A 33 -3.75 -5.21 1.25
N LEU A 34 -3.36 -4.31 0.35
CA LEU A 34 -1.99 -3.83 0.25
C LEU A 34 -1.54 -3.08 1.51
N GLU A 35 -2.42 -2.29 2.12
CA GLU A 35 -2.12 -1.61 3.37
C GLU A 35 -1.76 -2.60 4.50
N LEU A 36 -2.49 -3.73 4.61
CA LEU A 36 -2.18 -4.79 5.57
C LEU A 36 -0.86 -5.48 5.22
N GLU A 37 -0.66 -5.86 3.96
CA GLU A 37 0.57 -6.51 3.50
C GLU A 37 1.81 -5.64 3.75
N PHE A 38 1.73 -4.33 3.46
CA PHE A 38 2.83 -3.41 3.72
C PHE A 38 3.05 -3.16 5.21
N ALA A 39 1.99 -3.13 6.03
CA ALA A 39 2.13 -3.02 7.48
C ALA A 39 2.88 -4.23 8.04
N ASP A 40 2.52 -5.44 7.61
CA ASP A 40 3.19 -6.68 8.01
C ASP A 40 4.65 -6.70 7.55
N LEU A 41 4.93 -6.32 6.29
CA LEU A 41 6.29 -6.23 5.77
C LEU A 41 7.16 -5.24 6.55
N MET A 42 6.62 -4.06 6.85
CA MET A 42 7.35 -3.05 7.63
C MET A 42 7.61 -3.54 9.06
N ALA A 43 6.62 -4.16 9.70
CA ALA A 43 6.79 -4.76 11.02
C ALA A 43 7.91 -5.81 11.02
N LEU A 44 7.95 -6.70 10.04
CA LEU A 44 9.01 -7.71 9.91
C LEU A 44 10.39 -7.10 9.63
N SER A 45 10.47 -6.03 8.83
CA SER A 45 11.74 -5.35 8.53
C SER A 45 12.32 -4.60 9.73
N SER A 46 11.47 -4.19 10.69
CA SER A 46 11.92 -3.51 11.91
C SER A 46 12.54 -4.45 12.96
N TRP A 47 12.51 -5.76 12.72
CA TRP A 47 13.06 -6.78 13.61
C TRP A 47 14.47 -7.25 13.19
N SER A 48 15.03 -6.70 12.10
CA SER A 48 16.40 -6.96 11.62
C SER A 48 17.33 -5.80 11.92
#